data_AF-A0A377JKC3-F1
#
_entry.id   AF-A0A377JKC3-F1
#
_cell.length_a   1.000
_cell.length_b   1.000
_cell.length_c   1.000
_cell.angle_alpha   90.00
_cell.angle_beta   90.00
_cell.angle_gamma   90.00
#
_symmetry.space_group_name_H-M   'P 1'
#
loop_
_entity.id
_entity.type
_entity.pdbx_description
1 polymer ?
#
loop_
_entity_poly.entity_id
_entity_poly.type
_entity_poly.pdbx_seq_one_letter_code
_entity_poly.pdbx_strand_id
1 'polypeptide(L)'
;MLHLTLEDQLFLGQPKQVGTHSTVHDHLAVMFEDDGETGYFYALDMRQNGQPVVDCLHVYNVDNTRNHHEARKLEICWDESGYLALLLINGYPHAVFDFAHLIGYNTNKHPQPDLMSMWTHEEITNERATAWLGVNTIK
;
A
#
# COMPACT_ATOMS: atom_id res chain seq x y z
N MET A 1 -5.52 -15.23 7.26
CA MET A 1 -6.67 -14.64 6.52
C MET A 1 -6.43 -13.14 6.35
N LEU A 2 -7.07 -12.49 5.37
CA LEU A 2 -7.06 -11.02 5.23
C LEU A 2 -8.38 -10.44 5.69
N HIS A 3 -8.32 -9.29 6.37
CA HIS A 3 -9.44 -8.49 6.82
C HIS A 3 -9.53 -7.22 5.97
N LEU A 4 -10.64 -7.06 5.26
CA LEU A 4 -10.96 -5.81 4.56
C LEU A 4 -11.29 -4.74 5.60
N THR A 5 -10.47 -3.69 5.64
CA THR A 5 -10.59 -2.59 6.61
C THR A 5 -11.07 -1.29 6.00
N LEU A 6 -10.84 -1.11 4.69
CA LEU A 6 -11.35 0.01 3.91
C LEU A 6 -11.68 -0.45 2.50
N GLU A 7 -12.85 -0.03 2.00
CA GLU A 7 -13.26 -0.17 0.61
C GLU A 7 -13.78 1.18 0.13
N ASP A 8 -13.30 1.64 -1.02
CA ASP A 8 -13.68 2.92 -1.61
C ASP A 8 -13.56 2.88 -3.15
N GLN A 9 -14.09 3.90 -3.83
CA GLN A 9 -13.88 4.12 -5.26
C GLN A 9 -12.70 5.06 -5.49
N LEU A 10 -11.79 4.71 -6.40
CA LEU A 10 -10.66 5.51 -6.80
C LEU A 10 -10.82 6.01 -8.24
N PHE A 11 -10.70 7.32 -8.44
CA PHE A 11 -10.51 7.95 -9.74
C PHE A 11 -9.10 8.53 -9.76
N LEU A 12 -8.26 8.09 -10.70
CA LEU A 12 -6.86 8.49 -10.70
C LEU A 12 -6.72 9.97 -11.06
N GLY A 13 -5.89 10.69 -10.31
CA GLY A 13 -5.68 12.12 -10.47
C GLY A 13 -6.77 12.99 -9.83
N GLN A 14 -7.70 12.38 -9.10
CA GLN A 14 -8.59 13.11 -8.19
C GLN A 14 -8.00 13.02 -6.78
N PRO A 15 -7.62 14.16 -6.16
CA PRO A 15 -7.01 14.14 -4.85
C PRO A 15 -7.82 13.35 -3.83
N LYS A 16 -7.16 12.37 -3.20
CA LYS A 16 -7.79 11.46 -2.25
C LYS A 16 -6.78 11.07 -1.19
N GLN A 17 -7.21 11.07 0.07
CA GLN A 17 -6.42 10.56 1.18
C GLN A 17 -7.32 9.67 2.04
N VAL A 18 -6.95 8.39 2.15
CA VAL A 18 -7.71 7.39 2.92
C VAL A 18 -6.75 6.43 3.60
N GLY A 19 -7.09 5.94 4.79
CA GLY A 19 -6.20 5.08 5.55
C GLY A 19 -6.92 4.34 6.67
N THR A 20 -6.24 3.37 7.26
CA THR A 20 -6.74 2.58 8.38
C THR A 20 -5.61 2.16 9.31
N HIS A 21 -5.95 1.95 10.57
CA HIS A 21 -5.06 1.32 11.54
C HIS A 21 -5.02 -0.20 11.32
N SER A 22 -3.95 -0.81 11.81
CA SER A 22 -3.87 -2.26 11.99
C SER A 22 -5.00 -2.72 12.91
N THR A 23 -5.57 -3.90 12.61
CA THR A 23 -6.62 -4.53 13.41
C THR A 23 -6.12 -5.05 14.76
N VAL A 24 -4.79 -5.17 14.93
CA VAL A 24 -4.14 -5.74 16.12
C VAL A 24 -3.26 -4.70 16.82
N HIS A 25 -2.62 -3.81 16.07
CA HIS A 25 -1.63 -2.86 16.59
C HIS A 25 -2.08 -1.41 16.36
N ASP A 26 -2.67 -0.79 17.37
CA ASP A 26 -3.18 0.58 17.34
C ASP A 26 -2.19 1.64 16.82
N HIS A 27 -0.91 1.45 17.10
CA HIS A 27 0.16 2.35 16.66
C HIS A 27 0.57 2.17 15.20
N LEU A 28 0.22 1.05 14.55
CA LEU A 28 0.51 0.84 13.14
C LEU A 28 -0.67 1.28 12.30
N ALA A 29 -0.39 2.02 11.23
CA ALA A 29 -1.39 2.42 10.26
C ALA A 29 -0.80 2.48 8.86
N VAL A 30 -1.69 2.53 7.88
CA VAL A 30 -1.34 2.79 6.49
C VAL A 30 -2.24 3.85 5.91
N MET A 31 -1.73 4.62 4.97
CA MET A 31 -2.46 5.68 4.29
C MET A 31 -2.16 5.65 2.81
N PHE A 32 -3.19 5.63 1.99
CA PHE A 32 -3.10 5.89 0.57
C PHE A 32 -3.37 7.37 0.30
N GLU A 33 -2.59 7.94 -0.61
CA GLU A 33 -2.77 9.29 -1.14
C GLU A 33 -2.70 9.27 -2.67
N ASP A 34 -3.66 9.91 -3.32
CA ASP A 34 -3.55 10.43 -4.67
C ASP A 34 -3.42 11.94 -4.53
N ASP A 35 -2.31 12.52 -4.97
CA ASP A 35 -2.05 13.97 -4.88
C ASP A 35 -2.53 14.76 -6.12
N GLY A 36 -3.16 14.08 -7.08
CA GLY A 36 -3.57 14.61 -8.39
C GLY A 36 -2.64 14.21 -9.53
N GLU A 37 -1.39 13.83 -9.25
CA GLU A 37 -0.37 13.46 -10.23
C GLU A 37 0.15 12.04 -10.01
N THR A 38 0.34 11.66 -8.74
CA THR A 38 0.97 10.42 -8.31
C THR A 38 0.19 9.79 -7.15
N GLY A 39 0.05 8.47 -7.19
CA GLY A 39 -0.46 7.67 -6.08
C GLY A 39 0.68 7.16 -5.21
N TYR A 40 0.59 7.37 -3.90
CA TYR A 40 1.52 6.85 -2.90
C TYR A 40 0.79 6.07 -1.81
N PHE A 41 1.50 5.09 -1.23
CA PHE A 41 1.06 4.36 -0.06
C PHE A 41 2.11 4.49 1.04
N TYR A 42 1.67 4.93 2.22
CA TYR A 42 2.51 5.25 3.36
C TYR A 42 2.34 4.23 4.47
N ALA A 43 3.45 3.81 5.06
CA ALA A 43 3.48 3.09 6.32
C ALA A 43 3.65 4.10 7.47
N LEU A 44 2.86 3.94 8.52
CA LEU A 44 2.89 4.84 9.68
C LEU A 44 3.10 4.06 10.98
N ASP A 45 3.91 4.63 11.87
CA ASP A 45 4.08 4.20 13.25
C ASP A 45 3.87 5.39 14.19
N MET A 46 2.73 5.40 14.88
CA MET A 46 2.28 6.48 15.77
C MET A 46 3.12 6.60 17.05
N ARG A 47 4.07 5.68 17.28
CA ARG A 47 5.06 5.81 18.36
C ARG A 47 6.16 6.80 17.99
N GLN A 48 6.34 7.12 16.71
CA GLN A 48 7.31 8.10 16.26
C GLN A 48 6.84 9.51 16.61
N ASN A 49 7.61 10.21 17.44
CA ASN A 49 7.27 11.57 17.85
C ASN A 49 7.51 12.54 16.67
N GLY A 50 6.46 13.22 16.22
CA GLY A 50 6.52 14.32 15.25
C GLY A 50 6.32 13.91 13.78
N GLN A 51 6.96 12.82 13.33
CA GLN A 51 6.79 12.28 11.97
C GLN A 51 6.37 10.81 12.02
N PRO A 52 5.07 10.48 11.87
CA PRO A 52 4.60 9.10 11.94
C PRO A 52 4.92 8.29 10.70
N VAL A 53 5.21 8.91 9.55
CA VAL A 53 5.55 8.19 8.32
C VAL A 53 6.91 7.52 8.47
N VAL A 54 6.93 6.18 8.41
CA VAL A 54 8.15 5.36 8.55
C VAL A 54 8.67 4.84 7.21
N ASP A 55 7.80 4.73 6.21
CA ASP A 55 8.18 4.35 4.84
C ASP A 55 7.09 4.76 3.83
N CYS A 56 7.43 4.81 2.55
CA CYS A 56 6.47 5.08 1.49
C CYS A 56 6.77 4.29 0.20
N LEU A 57 5.72 3.99 -0.55
CA LEU A 57 5.78 3.24 -1.79
C LEU A 57 5.00 3.97 -2.88
N HIS A 58 5.61 4.10 -4.05
CA HIS A 58 4.92 4.55 -5.26
C HIS A 58 3.91 3.49 -5.71
N VAL A 59 2.71 3.94 -6.10
CA VAL A 59 1.61 3.09 -6.58
C VAL A 59 1.41 3.27 -8.09
N TYR A 60 1.25 4.51 -8.55
CA TYR A 60 1.10 4.85 -9.98
C TYR A 60 1.46 6.31 -10.25
N ASN A 61 1.73 6.62 -11.53
CA ASN A 61 1.68 7.98 -12.06
C ASN A 61 0.42 8.10 -12.94
N VAL A 62 -0.33 9.19 -12.79
CA VAL A 62 -1.57 9.43 -13.56
C VAL A 62 -1.27 9.49 -15.05
N ASP A 63 -0.20 10.19 -15.45
CA ASP A 63 0.22 10.33 -16.85
C ASP A 63 0.59 9.00 -17.52
N ASN A 64 1.06 8.03 -16.74
CA ASN A 64 1.40 6.69 -17.24
C ASN A 64 0.20 5.75 -17.29
N THR A 65 -0.96 6.19 -16.80
CA THR A 65 -2.15 5.36 -16.68
C THR A 65 -3.25 5.81 -17.64
N ARG A 66 -3.70 4.90 -18.50
CA ARG A 66 -4.85 5.15 -19.38
C ARG A 66 -6.16 5.14 -18.58
N ASN A 67 -7.17 5.80 -19.12
CA ASN A 67 -8.54 5.81 -18.56
C ASN A 67 -8.58 6.23 -17.09
N HIS A 68 -7.86 7.29 -16.71
CA HIS A 68 -7.88 7.80 -15.33
C HIS A 68 -9.30 8.22 -14.87
N HIS A 69 -10.19 8.56 -15.80
CA HIS A 69 -11.61 8.84 -15.56
C HIS A 69 -12.46 7.62 -15.13
N GLU A 70 -11.95 6.39 -15.27
CA GLU A 70 -12.70 5.18 -14.89
C GLU A 70 -12.57 4.92 -13.39
N ALA A 71 -13.70 4.60 -12.75
CA ALA A 71 -13.74 4.20 -11.36
C ALA A 71 -13.00 2.87 -11.17
N ARG A 72 -12.09 2.84 -10.20
CA ARG A 72 -11.38 1.63 -9.75
C ARG A 72 -11.83 1.30 -8.34
N LYS A 73 -11.86 0.02 -8.01
CA LYS A 73 -12.07 -0.42 -6.63
C LYS A 73 -10.76 -0.24 -5.87
N LEU A 74 -10.77 0.52 -4.77
CA LEU A 74 -9.64 0.63 -3.85
C LEU A 74 -9.99 -0.12 -2.57
N GLU A 75 -9.07 -0.97 -2.12
CA GLU A 75 -9.23 -1.74 -0.89
C GLU A 75 -7.95 -1.67 -0.07
N ILE A 76 -8.09 -1.54 1.25
CA ILE A 76 -7.00 -1.73 2.19
C ILE A 76 -7.34 -2.92 3.08
N CYS A 77 -6.45 -3.91 3.08
CA CYS A 77 -6.58 -5.13 3.85
C CYS A 77 -5.42 -5.28 4.83
N TRP A 78 -5.72 -5.83 6.01
CA TRP A 78 -4.70 -6.26 6.97
C TRP A 78 -4.76 -7.77 7.16
N ASP A 79 -3.63 -8.41 7.39
CA ASP A 79 -3.62 -9.82 7.79
C ASP A 79 -4.06 -10.00 9.25
N GLU A 80 -4.28 -11.26 9.64
CA GLU A 80 -4.67 -11.63 11.00
C GLU A 80 -3.64 -11.24 12.06
N SER A 81 -2.35 -11.16 11.71
CA SER A 81 -1.33 -10.70 12.66
C SER A 81 -1.33 -9.19 12.85
N GLY A 82 -1.90 -8.44 11.90
CA GLY A 82 -1.89 -6.98 11.89
C GLY A 82 -0.53 -6.38 11.55
N TYR A 83 0.41 -7.16 11.00
CA TYR A 83 1.72 -6.70 10.55
C TYR A 83 1.86 -6.65 9.03
N LEU A 84 0.91 -7.18 8.27
CA LEU A 84 0.92 -7.11 6.82
C LEU A 84 -0.28 -6.30 6.34
N ALA A 85 -0.02 -5.21 5.62
CA ALA A 85 -1.05 -4.33 5.06
C ALA A 85 -0.94 -4.30 3.54
N LEU A 86 -2.06 -4.52 2.84
CA LEU A 86 -2.13 -4.56 1.38
C LEU A 86 -3.03 -3.43 0.88
N LEU A 87 -2.52 -2.65 -0.06
CA LEU A 87 -3.31 -1.78 -0.92
C LEU A 87 -3.64 -2.55 -2.20
N LEU A 88 -4.93 -2.82 -2.40
CA LEU A 88 -5.45 -3.42 -3.63
C LEU A 88 -6.15 -2.38 -4.49
N ILE A 89 -5.87 -2.43 -5.80
CA ILE A 89 -6.64 -1.70 -6.80
C ILE A 89 -7.22 -2.72 -7.78
N ASN A 90 -8.54 -2.74 -7.91
CA ASN A 90 -9.29 -3.75 -8.66
C ASN A 90 -8.93 -5.19 -8.26
N GLY A 91 -8.68 -5.43 -6.97
CA GLY A 91 -8.33 -6.74 -6.42
C GLY A 91 -6.88 -7.18 -6.63
N TYR A 92 -6.04 -6.36 -7.28
CA TYR A 92 -4.61 -6.64 -7.46
C TYR A 92 -3.78 -5.89 -6.42
N PRO A 93 -2.72 -6.48 -5.84
CA PRO A 93 -1.85 -5.78 -4.91
C PRO A 93 -0.94 -4.81 -5.66
N HIS A 94 -1.05 -3.52 -5.33
CA HIS A 94 -0.20 -2.47 -5.92
C HIS A 94 0.91 -2.02 -4.96
N ALA A 95 0.64 -2.05 -3.65
CA ALA A 95 1.62 -1.78 -2.62
C ALA A 95 1.32 -2.63 -1.38
N VAL A 96 2.35 -3.13 -0.71
CA VAL A 96 2.22 -3.96 0.49
C VAL A 96 3.30 -3.57 1.49
N PHE A 97 2.95 -3.45 2.76
CA PHE A 97 3.92 -3.28 3.85
C PHE A 97 3.91 -4.49 4.77
N ASP A 98 5.09 -5.05 4.99
CA ASP A 98 5.38 -6.05 6.02
C ASP A 98 6.13 -5.37 7.17
N PHE A 99 5.40 -4.97 8.19
CA PHE A 99 5.92 -4.29 9.38
C PHE A 99 6.75 -5.22 10.27
N ALA A 100 6.60 -6.55 10.15
CA ALA A 100 7.38 -7.50 10.94
C ALA A 100 8.80 -7.64 10.40
N HIS A 101 8.95 -7.65 9.06
CA HIS A 101 10.24 -7.76 8.39
C HIS A 101 10.79 -6.43 7.89
N LEU A 102 10.02 -5.34 8.00
CA LEU A 102 10.33 -4.00 7.51
C LEU A 102 10.60 -4.00 5.99
N ILE A 103 9.67 -4.60 5.24
CA ILE A 103 9.75 -4.69 3.79
C ILE A 103 8.55 -3.99 3.15
N GLY A 104 8.83 -3.04 2.26
CA GLY A 104 7.86 -2.44 1.37
C GLY A 104 7.89 -3.15 0.00
N TYR A 105 6.73 -3.60 -0.49
CA TYR A 105 6.61 -4.21 -1.80
C TYR A 105 5.78 -3.34 -2.72
N ASN A 106 6.31 -2.98 -3.89
CA ASN A 106 5.53 -2.38 -4.97
C ASN A 106 6.02 -2.87 -6.33
N THR A 107 5.58 -2.24 -7.42
CA THR A 107 5.87 -2.70 -8.78
C THR A 107 7.25 -2.29 -9.30
N ASN A 108 7.96 -1.39 -8.61
CA ASN A 108 9.18 -0.77 -9.15
C ASN A 108 10.28 -0.44 -8.12
N LYS A 109 10.12 -0.79 -6.84
CA LYS A 109 11.02 -0.48 -5.72
C LYS A 109 11.29 1.01 -5.51
N HIS A 110 10.31 1.86 -5.84
CA HIS A 110 10.43 3.29 -5.66
C HIS A 110 9.45 3.86 -4.62
N PRO A 111 9.82 4.97 -3.94
CA PRO A 111 11.15 5.60 -3.94
C PRO A 111 12.21 4.70 -3.27
N GLN A 112 13.49 5.05 -3.31
CA GLN A 112 14.44 4.31 -2.47
C GLN A 112 14.12 4.60 -0.99
N PRO A 113 14.19 3.60 -0.09
CA PRO A 113 14.08 3.84 1.34
C PRO A 113 15.10 4.88 1.79
N ASP A 114 14.78 5.61 2.86
CA ASP A 114 15.76 6.50 3.51
C ASP A 114 17.02 5.69 3.90
N LEU A 115 18.21 6.26 3.67
CA LEU A 115 19.49 5.60 3.95
C LEU A 115 19.66 5.20 5.42
N MET A 116 19.01 5.92 6.35
CA MET A 116 19.03 5.64 7.79
C MET A 116 17.89 4.73 8.22
N SER A 117 16.98 4.36 7.32
CA SER A 117 15.87 3.46 7.58
C SER A 117 16.33 2.00 7.58
N MET A 118 15.64 1.18 8.36
CA MET A 118 15.76 -0.28 8.28
C MET A 118 14.86 -0.89 7.20
N TRP A 119 13.98 -0.09 6.60
CA TRP A 119 13.07 -0.55 5.56
C TRP A 119 13.83 -0.91 4.28
N THR A 120 13.44 -2.02 3.66
CA THR A 120 13.92 -2.42 2.34
C THR A 120 12.76 -2.48 1.36
N HIS A 121 13.03 -2.24 0.08
CA HIS A 121 12.01 -2.34 -0.96
C HIS A 121 12.26 -3.50 -1.91
N GLU A 122 11.19 -4.23 -2.18
CA GLU A 122 11.18 -5.37 -3.08
C GLU A 122 10.05 -5.29 -4.10
N GLU A 123 10.19 -6.06 -5.18
CA GLU A 123 9.14 -6.12 -6.21
C GLU A 123 8.04 -7.09 -5.79
N ILE A 124 6.80 -6.73 -6.10
CA ILE A 124 5.66 -7.65 -6.05
C ILE A 124 5.84 -8.67 -7.17
N THR A 125 5.87 -9.94 -6.80
CA THR A 125 5.89 -11.07 -7.73
C THR A 125 4.58 -11.83 -7.69
N ASN A 126 4.29 -12.61 -8.73
CA ASN A 126 3.14 -13.53 -8.74
C ASN A 126 3.14 -14.47 -7.54
N GLU A 127 4.30 -15.03 -7.20
CA GLU A 127 4.43 -15.97 -6.10
C GLU A 127 3.99 -15.33 -4.77
N ARG A 128 4.40 -14.07 -4.53
CA ARG A 128 4.00 -13.30 -3.34
C ARG A 128 2.53 -12.94 -3.35
N ALA A 129 2.03 -12.43 -4.46
CA ALA A 129 0.62 -12.08 -4.57
C ALA A 129 -0.30 -13.30 -4.40
N THR A 130 0.09 -14.46 -4.95
CA THR A 130 -0.58 -15.74 -4.69
C THR A 130 -0.47 -16.15 -3.24
N ALA A 131 0.67 -15.96 -2.59
CA ALA A 131 0.84 -16.26 -1.16
C ALA A 131 -0.07 -15.40 -0.27
N TRP A 132 -0.29 -14.13 -0.62
CA TRP A 132 -1.16 -13.23 0.15
C TRP A 132 -2.65 -13.41 -0.13
N LEU A 133 -3.02 -13.52 -1.41
CA LEU A 133 -4.43 -13.46 -1.84
C LEU A 133 -5.00 -14.84 -2.20
N GLY A 134 -4.17 -15.87 -2.32
CA GLY A 134 -4.60 -17.20 -2.78
C GLY A 134 -4.99 -17.24 -4.26
N VAL A 135 -4.65 -16.21 -5.04
CA VAL A 135 -4.98 -16.10 -6.48
C VAL A 135 -3.74 -15.72 -7.29
N ASN A 136 -3.57 -16.30 -8.48
CA ASN A 136 -2.52 -15.88 -9.43
C ASN A 136 -2.87 -14.51 -10.01
N THR A 137 -2.01 -13.51 -9.79
CA THR A 137 -2.31 -12.10 -10.10
C THR A 137 -1.70 -11.55 -11.38
N ILE A 138 -1.06 -12.34 -12.23
CA ILE A 138 -0.62 -11.86 -13.55
C ILE A 138 -0.95 -12.91 -14.61
N LYS A 139 -1.63 -12.46 -15.66
CA LYS A 139 -1.71 -13.14 -16.96
C LYS A 139 -0.57 -12.66 -17.85
#